data_AF-A0AAW1UX08-F1
#
_entry.id   AF-A0AAW1UX08-F1
#
_cell.length_a   1.000
_cell.length_b   1.000
_cell.length_c   1.000
_cell.angle_alpha   90.00
_cell.angle_beta   90.00
_cell.angle_gamma   90.00
#
_symmetry.space_group_name_H-M   'P 1'
#
loop_
_entity.id
_entity.type
_entity.pdbx_description
1 polymer ?
#
loop_
_entity_poly.entity_id
_entity_poly.type
_entity_poly.pdbx_seq_one_letter_code
_entity_poly.pdbx_strand_id
1 'polypeptide(L)'
;MGRKVWRHPWRRSYHKRKKAQWETEGNYCALVKEVPPYDHGRRLFDLMDMSVLDFLMGNMDRHHYETFKIFGNDTFPIHLDHGRGFGKPFHDELSILAPILQCCMLRESTLKTLLSSFSFVN
;
A
#
# COMPACT_ATOMS: atom_id res chain seq x y z
N MET A 1 3.71 23.56 -10.34
CA MET A 1 3.63 22.51 -9.30
C MET A 1 4.05 21.18 -9.90
N GLY A 2 5.03 20.49 -9.33
CA GLY A 2 5.51 19.20 -9.85
C GLY A 2 5.11 18.04 -8.95
N ARG A 3 4.89 16.87 -9.55
CA ARG A 3 4.71 15.59 -8.84
C ARG A 3 6.04 14.82 -8.78
N LYS A 4 6.24 14.03 -7.73
CA LYS A 4 7.36 13.09 -7.57
C LYS A 4 6.80 11.68 -7.61
N VAL A 5 7.32 10.86 -8.52
CA VAL A 5 6.95 9.44 -8.65
C VAL A 5 7.87 8.61 -7.77
N TRP A 6 7.30 7.65 -7.05
CA TRP A 6 7.99 6.71 -6.19
C TRP A 6 7.68 5.28 -6.62
N ARG A 7 8.68 4.40 -6.58
CA ARG A 7 8.46 2.96 -6.73
C ARG A 7 7.88 2.39 -5.45
N HIS A 8 6.79 1.64 -5.57
CA HIS A 8 6.16 1.01 -4.42
C HIS A 8 7.04 -0.16 -3.91
N PRO A 9 7.36 -0.28 -2.60
CA PRO A 9 8.23 -1.35 -2.09
C PRO A 9 7.65 -2.75 -2.30
N TRP A 10 6.32 -2.87 -2.27
CA TRP A 10 5.60 -4.13 -2.57
C TRP A 10 5.17 -4.24 -4.04
N ARG A 11 5.86 -3.54 -4.94
CA ARG A 11 5.64 -3.70 -6.38
C ARG A 11 5.85 -5.17 -6.78
N ARG A 12 4.94 -5.70 -7.61
CA ARG A 12 5.07 -7.05 -8.19
C ARG A 12 6.23 -7.14 -9.18
N SER A 13 6.66 -8.36 -9.50
CA SER A 13 7.73 -8.58 -10.49
C SER A 13 7.34 -8.23 -11.93
N TYR A 14 6.02 -8.22 -12.23
CA TYR A 14 5.47 -8.14 -13.59
C TYR A 14 6.04 -9.19 -14.55
N HIS A 15 6.44 -10.34 -14.01
CA HIS A 15 7.07 -11.40 -14.76
C HIS A 15 6.55 -12.76 -14.31
N LYS A 16 6.02 -13.55 -15.25
CA LYS A 16 5.26 -14.80 -14.97
C LYS A 16 5.99 -15.83 -14.10
N ARG A 17 7.33 -15.84 -14.14
CA ARG A 17 8.17 -16.83 -13.41
C ARG A 17 9.04 -16.24 -12.30
N LYS A 18 9.12 -14.91 -12.20
CA LYS A 18 10.00 -14.28 -11.20
C LYS A 18 9.12 -13.80 -10.06
N LYS A 19 9.49 -14.12 -8.83
CA LYS A 19 8.87 -13.55 -7.64
C LYS A 19 9.54 -12.22 -7.31
N ALA A 20 8.77 -11.30 -6.73
CA ALA A 20 9.31 -10.11 -6.09
C ALA A 20 9.90 -10.48 -4.72
N GLN A 21 10.83 -9.65 -4.22
CA GLN A 21 11.55 -9.91 -2.97
C GLN A 21 10.60 -10.11 -1.78
N TRP A 22 9.56 -9.28 -1.69
CA TRP A 22 8.54 -9.37 -0.63
C TRP A 22 7.72 -10.67 -0.66
N GLU A 23 7.67 -11.39 -1.79
CA GLU A 23 6.98 -12.68 -1.91
C GLU A 23 7.82 -13.85 -1.38
N THR A 24 9.13 -13.63 -1.16
CA THR A 24 10.08 -14.67 -0.74
C THR A 24 10.67 -14.42 0.65
N GLU A 25 10.66 -13.18 1.13
CA GLU A 25 11.27 -12.79 2.40
C GLU A 25 10.22 -12.48 3.46
N GLY A 26 10.14 -13.30 4.52
CA GLY A 26 9.18 -13.12 5.61
C GLY A 26 9.39 -11.83 6.41
N ASN A 27 10.61 -11.30 6.47
CA ASN A 27 10.95 -10.07 7.20
C ASN A 27 11.21 -8.87 6.28
N TYR A 28 10.64 -8.86 5.07
CA TYR A 28 10.88 -7.80 4.09
C TYR A 28 10.57 -6.39 4.61
N CYS A 29 9.53 -6.22 5.44
CA CYS A 29 9.20 -4.91 5.98
C CYS A 29 10.27 -4.33 6.92
N ALA A 30 11.06 -5.15 7.62
CA ALA A 30 12.16 -4.63 8.43
C ALA A 30 13.19 -3.91 7.55
N LEU A 31 13.51 -4.46 6.37
CA LEU A 31 14.38 -3.81 5.39
C LEU A 31 13.75 -2.51 4.88
N VAL A 32 12.44 -2.50 4.59
CA VAL A 32 11.75 -1.29 4.12
C VAL A 32 11.81 -0.18 5.17
N LYS A 33 11.67 -0.52 6.47
CA LYS A 33 11.76 0.43 7.60
C LYS A 33 13.15 1.06 7.78
N GLU A 34 14.19 0.56 7.11
CA GLU A 34 15.54 1.13 7.17
C GLU A 34 15.84 2.04 5.97
N VAL A 35 14.95 2.08 4.96
CA VAL A 35 15.21 2.77 3.70
C VAL A 35 14.41 4.07 3.60
N PRO A 36 15.05 5.23 3.35
CA PRO A 36 14.36 6.47 3.04
C PRO A 36 13.43 6.34 1.83
N PRO A 37 12.20 6.87 1.87
CA PRO A 37 11.63 7.74 2.91
C PRO A 37 10.71 7.00 3.91
N TYR A 38 10.86 5.68 4.07
CA TYR A 38 9.95 4.84 4.86
C TYR A 38 10.42 4.66 6.31
N ASP A 39 11.66 5.03 6.58
CA ASP A 39 12.35 4.97 7.87
C ASP A 39 11.89 6.03 8.89
N HIS A 40 11.20 7.08 8.43
CA HIS A 40 10.68 8.12 9.31
C HIS A 40 9.38 8.74 8.80
N GLY A 41 8.69 9.43 9.72
CA GLY A 41 7.49 10.19 9.42
C GLY A 41 6.29 9.32 9.02
N ARG A 42 5.43 9.88 8.17
CA ARG A 42 4.11 9.30 7.86
C ARG A 42 4.09 8.31 6.72
N ARG A 43 5.16 8.24 5.89
CA ARG A 43 5.10 7.60 4.57
C ARG A 43 4.77 6.12 4.64
N LEU A 44 5.37 5.37 5.56
CA LEU A 44 5.10 3.95 5.68
C LEU A 44 3.63 3.70 6.05
N PHE A 45 3.08 4.48 6.98
CA PHE A 45 1.66 4.43 7.32
C PHE A 45 0.75 4.85 6.14
N ASP A 46 1.17 5.81 5.31
CA ASP A 46 0.40 6.18 4.11
C ASP A 46 0.30 4.98 3.14
N LEU A 47 1.36 4.17 3.04
CA LEU A 47 1.32 2.94 2.22
C LEU A 47 0.44 1.85 2.83
N MET A 48 0.31 1.79 4.16
CA MET A 48 -0.64 0.88 4.81
C MET A 48 -2.08 1.26 4.46
N ASP A 49 -2.43 2.55 4.57
CA ASP A 49 -3.76 3.05 4.18
C ASP A 49 -4.05 2.80 2.69
N MET A 50 -3.05 2.99 1.83
CA MET A 50 -3.15 2.69 0.40
C MET A 50 -3.40 1.20 0.14
N SER A 51 -2.70 0.32 0.86
CA SER A 51 -2.89 -1.14 0.78
C SER A 51 -4.30 -1.57 1.18
N VAL A 52 -4.89 -0.94 2.22
CA VAL A 52 -6.30 -1.15 2.58
C VAL A 52 -7.21 -0.80 1.40
N LEU A 53 -7.05 0.38 0.82
CA LEU A 53 -7.89 0.82 -0.31
C LEU A 53 -7.74 -0.12 -1.51
N ASP A 54 -6.50 -0.41 -1.91
CA ASP A 54 -6.23 -1.31 -3.04
C ASP A 54 -6.79 -2.71 -2.79
N PHE A 55 -6.77 -3.22 -1.55
CA PHE A 55 -7.37 -4.51 -1.21
C PHE A 55 -8.90 -4.48 -1.36
N LEU A 56 -9.58 -3.48 -0.81
CA LEU A 56 -11.04 -3.34 -0.91
C LEU A 56 -11.53 -3.26 -2.37
N MET A 57 -10.71 -2.74 -3.28
CA MET A 57 -11.02 -2.71 -4.71
C MET A 57 -10.48 -3.93 -5.48
N GLY A 58 -9.63 -4.78 -4.89
CA GLY A 58 -8.91 -5.83 -5.62
C GLY A 58 -7.88 -5.31 -6.64
N ASN A 59 -7.34 -4.09 -6.45
CA ASN A 59 -6.36 -3.49 -7.34
C ASN A 59 -4.93 -3.98 -7.05
N MET A 60 -4.48 -4.96 -7.83
CA MET A 60 -3.14 -5.53 -7.67
C MET A 60 -2.01 -4.79 -8.41
N ASP A 61 -2.32 -3.67 -9.08
CA ASP A 61 -1.41 -2.98 -10.01
C ASP A 61 -0.77 -1.71 -9.44
N ARG A 62 -0.74 -1.54 -8.12
CA ARG A 62 -0.06 -0.42 -7.45
C ARG A 62 1.46 -0.58 -7.49
N HIS A 63 2.08 -0.24 -8.61
CA HIS A 63 3.53 -0.33 -8.80
C HIS A 63 4.27 0.99 -8.55
N HIS A 64 3.57 2.11 -8.65
CA HIS A 64 4.05 3.44 -8.30
C HIS A 64 3.01 4.18 -7.47
N TYR A 65 3.47 5.21 -6.78
CA TYR A 65 2.62 6.25 -6.20
C TYR A 65 3.29 7.61 -6.40
N GLU A 66 2.50 8.67 -6.27
CA GLU A 66 2.99 10.03 -6.49
C GLU A 66 2.80 10.90 -5.26
N THR A 67 3.68 11.88 -5.06
CA THR A 67 3.53 12.94 -4.05
C THR A 67 3.72 14.31 -4.67
N PHE A 68 3.25 15.36 -4.00
CA PHE A 68 3.54 16.74 -4.41
C PHE A 68 4.97 17.14 -4.01
N LYS A 69 5.80 17.56 -4.97
CA LYS A 69 7.19 17.97 -4.70
C LYS A 69 7.30 19.11 -3.69
N ILE A 70 6.34 20.03 -3.73
CA ILE A 70 6.35 21.24 -2.89
C ILE A 70 6.23 20.96 -1.39
N PHE A 71 5.67 19.81 -1.01
CA PHE A 71 5.49 19.41 0.39
C PHE A 71 6.55 18.41 0.87
N GLY A 72 7.56 18.11 0.04
CA GLY A 72 8.63 17.18 0.40
C GLY A 72 8.12 15.76 0.68
N ASN A 73 8.61 15.16 1.77
CA ASN A 73 8.23 13.80 2.18
C ASN A 73 7.00 13.75 3.08
N ASP A 74 6.69 14.85 3.78
CA ASP A 74 5.57 14.94 4.73
C ASP A 74 4.27 15.35 4.01
N THR A 75 3.83 14.48 3.13
CA THR A 75 2.60 14.66 2.34
C THR A 75 2.02 13.31 1.97
N PHE A 76 0.72 13.29 1.68
CA PHE A 76 0.00 12.07 1.31
C PHE A 76 0.35 11.63 -0.12
N PRO A 77 0.32 10.32 -0.40
CA PRO A 77 0.40 9.81 -1.76
C PRO A 77 -0.91 10.06 -2.51
N ILE A 78 -0.80 10.47 -3.76
CA ILE A 78 -1.94 10.66 -4.65
C ILE A 78 -2.38 9.29 -5.18
N HIS A 79 -3.65 8.96 -4.98
CA HIS A 79 -4.27 7.71 -5.40
C HIS A 79 -4.75 7.85 -6.86
N LEU A 80 -3.92 7.46 -7.82
CA LEU A 80 -4.18 7.54 -9.27
C LEU A 80 -4.28 6.13 -9.90
N ASP A 81 -4.74 6.05 -11.15
CA ASP A 81 -4.74 4.82 -11.98
C ASP A 81 -5.46 3.61 -11.36
N HIS A 82 -6.67 3.82 -10.83
CA HIS A 82 -7.50 2.80 -10.18
C HIS A 82 -8.26 1.88 -11.15
N GLY A 83 -8.08 2.02 -12.46
CA GLY A 83 -8.88 1.33 -13.49
C GLY A 83 -8.75 -0.21 -13.52
N ARG A 84 -7.87 -0.79 -12.69
CA ARG A 84 -7.71 -2.25 -12.53
C ARG A 84 -8.35 -2.81 -11.26
N GLY A 85 -9.07 -1.99 -10.50
CA GLY A 85 -9.94 -2.46 -9.42
C GLY A 85 -11.25 -3.07 -9.93
N PHE A 86 -12.02 -3.66 -9.03
CA PHE A 86 -13.38 -4.20 -9.20
C PHE A 86 -13.55 -5.22 -10.33
N GLY A 87 -12.46 -5.84 -10.79
CA GLY A 87 -12.51 -6.83 -11.89
C GLY A 87 -12.96 -8.23 -11.48
N LYS A 88 -12.97 -8.55 -10.17
CA LYS A 88 -13.34 -9.87 -9.64
C LYS A 88 -14.17 -9.74 -8.35
N PRO A 89 -15.51 -9.77 -8.42
CA PRO A 89 -16.37 -9.53 -7.26
C PRO A 89 -16.44 -10.70 -6.25
N PHE A 90 -16.00 -11.90 -6.63
CA PHE A 90 -16.08 -13.11 -5.80
C PHE A 90 -14.69 -13.67 -5.44
N HIS A 91 -13.65 -12.84 -5.51
CA HIS A 91 -12.28 -13.24 -5.22
C HIS A 91 -11.54 -12.14 -4.48
N ASP A 92 -11.08 -12.46 -3.27
CA ASP A 92 -10.25 -11.57 -2.47
C ASP A 92 -8.76 -11.86 -2.73
N GLU A 93 -8.04 -10.85 -3.22
CA GLU A 93 -6.61 -10.97 -3.48
C GLU A 93 -5.79 -10.59 -2.25
N LEU A 94 -5.60 -11.54 -1.33
CA LEU A 94 -4.91 -11.32 -0.05
C LEU A 94 -3.47 -10.81 -0.20
N SER A 95 -2.80 -11.09 -1.33
CA SER A 95 -1.44 -10.59 -1.55
C SER A 95 -1.35 -9.06 -1.63
N ILE A 96 -2.46 -8.35 -1.83
CA ILE A 96 -2.51 -6.87 -1.75
C ILE A 96 -2.29 -6.38 -0.31
N LEU A 97 -2.65 -7.17 0.70
CA LEU A 97 -2.46 -6.87 2.13
C LEU A 97 -1.03 -7.17 2.62
N ALA A 98 -0.12 -7.63 1.77
CA ALA A 98 1.26 -7.92 2.14
C ALA A 98 1.97 -6.78 2.91
N PRO A 99 1.82 -5.48 2.57
CA PRO A 99 2.38 -4.39 3.37
C PRO A 99 1.94 -4.42 4.83
N ILE A 100 0.63 -4.58 5.07
CA ILE A 100 0.05 -4.58 6.42
C ILE A 100 0.45 -5.85 7.16
N LEU A 101 0.35 -7.02 6.51
CA LEU A 101 0.68 -8.31 7.12
C LEU A 101 2.16 -8.42 7.51
N GLN A 102 3.07 -7.85 6.70
CA GLN A 102 4.51 -7.88 6.99
C GLN A 102 4.94 -6.78 7.96
N CYS A 103 4.34 -5.58 7.89
CA CYS A 103 4.73 -4.48 8.76
C CYS A 103 4.02 -4.49 10.11
N CYS A 104 2.85 -5.15 10.19
CA CYS A 104 1.95 -5.20 11.33
C CYS A 104 1.63 -3.79 11.89
N MET A 105 1.34 -2.86 10.97
CA MET A 105 1.11 -1.44 11.28
C MET A 105 -0.13 -0.94 10.53
N LEU A 106 -0.94 -0.12 11.20
CA LEU A 106 -2.06 0.59 10.62
C LEU A 106 -2.31 1.87 11.43
N ARG A 107 -2.79 2.94 10.79
CA ARG A 107 -3.17 4.15 11.53
C ARG A 107 -4.41 3.88 12.37
N GLU A 108 -4.42 4.42 13.59
CA GLU A 108 -5.59 4.37 14.47
C GLU A 108 -6.82 4.97 13.80
N SER A 109 -6.67 6.09 13.06
CA SER A 109 -7.77 6.71 12.31
C SER A 109 -8.36 5.75 11.28
N THR A 110 -7.52 5.09 10.50
CA THR A 110 -7.93 4.12 9.48
C THR A 110 -8.61 2.91 10.11
N LEU A 111 -8.05 2.36 11.19
CA LEU A 111 -8.65 1.26 11.94
C LEU A 111 -10.03 1.64 12.48
N LYS A 112 -10.17 2.81 13.11
CA LYS A 112 -11.45 3.31 13.63
C LYS A 112 -12.48 3.46 12.51
N THR A 113 -12.09 4.03 11.37
CA THR A 113 -12.98 4.16 10.21
C THR A 113 -13.43 2.79 9.71
N LEU A 114 -12.52 1.82 9.55
CA LEU A 114 -12.85 0.46 9.13
C LEU A 114 -13.83 -0.19 10.12
N LEU A 115 -13.50 -0.19 11.41
CA LEU A 115 -14.39 -0.73 12.44
C LEU A 115 -15.75 -0.05 12.41
N SER A 116 -15.83 1.29 12.34
CA SER A 116 -17.12 1.98 12.27
C SER A 116 -17.95 1.65 11.02
N SER A 117 -17.28 1.33 9.91
CA SER A 117 -17.92 0.99 8.64
C SER A 117 -18.46 -0.43 8.62
N PHE A 118 -17.87 -1.34 9.42
CA PHE A 118 -18.25 -2.76 9.48
C PHE A 118 -19.01 -3.14 10.77
N SER A 119 -18.98 -2.30 11.81
CA SER A 119 -19.67 -2.54 13.09
C SER A 119 -21.19 -2.40 13.04
N PHE A 120 -21.78 -1.96 11.92
CA PHE A 120 -23.23 -2.02 11.70
C PHE A 120 -23.71 -3.37 11.15
N VAL A 121 -22.84 -4.36 11.05
CA VAL A 121 -23.18 -5.76 10.76
C VAL A 121 -23.15 -6.55 12.08
N ASN A 122 -24.05 -6.22 13.00
CA ASN A 122 -24.50 -7.06 14.11
C ASN A 122 -25.91 -6.64 14.51
#